data_AF-A0A8C4PN62-F1
#
_entry.id   AF-A0A8C4PN62-F1
#
_cell.length_a   1.000
_cell.length_b   1.000
_cell.length_c   1.000
_cell.angle_alpha   90.00
_cell.angle_beta   90.00
_cell.angle_gamma   90.00
#
_symmetry.space_group_name_H-M   'P 1'
#
loop_
_entity.id
_entity.type
_entity.pdbx_description
1 polymer ?
#
loop_
_entity_poly.entity_id
_entity_poly.type
_entity_poly.pdbx_seq_one_letter_code
_entity_poly.pdbx_strand_id
1 'polypeptide(L)'
;MSESSSLLQIAAEATHRPSASSGIWACSMFGTLALVPYWSCASLGDTDSIKGYQIMSQEKVKAGAQDRVGWAFGLGLERLAMILYDIPDIRLFWSEDERFLKQFLVSDINQKVKFQHLSKYPAVINDISFWLPSENYSENDFYDLVRTIGGDLVEKVDLIDKFEHPKTHRTSHCYRITYRHMEQTLSQSEVRHIHQAVQEAAVQLLGVEGRF
;
A
#
# COMPACT_ATOMS: atom_id res chain seq x y z
N MET A 1 26.48 1.77 10.78
CA MET A 1 26.38 2.22 9.37
C MET A 1 26.50 0.98 8.51
N SER A 2 25.41 0.21 8.41
CA SER A 2 25.38 -1.03 7.65
C SER A 2 24.51 -0.81 6.42
N GLU A 3 25.09 -1.14 5.28
CA GLU A 3 24.53 -0.95 3.94
C GLU A 3 23.29 -1.83 3.77
N SER A 4 22.15 -1.17 3.56
CA SER A 4 20.90 -1.78 3.12
C SER A 4 20.99 -2.10 1.63
N SER A 5 21.45 -3.31 1.29
CA SER A 5 21.45 -3.84 -0.07
C SER A 5 20.22 -4.73 -0.28
N SER A 6 19.07 -4.12 -0.54
CA SER A 6 17.85 -4.80 -1.00
C SER A 6 17.75 -4.69 -2.53
N LEU A 7 17.77 -5.84 -3.21
CA LEU A 7 17.28 -6.16 -4.57
C LEU A 7 17.61 -5.27 -5.80
N LEU A 8 18.22 -4.09 -5.64
CA LEU A 8 18.56 -3.20 -6.75
C LEU A 8 19.86 -3.58 -7.48
N GLN A 9 20.69 -4.43 -6.87
CA GLN A 9 22.03 -4.72 -7.41
C GLN A 9 22.04 -5.80 -8.49
N ILE A 10 20.96 -6.59 -8.64
CA ILE A 10 20.87 -7.67 -9.64
C ILE A 10 20.52 -7.13 -11.04
N ALA A 11 20.01 -5.89 -11.17
CA ALA A 11 19.60 -5.33 -12.45
C ALA A 11 20.73 -4.64 -13.25
N ALA A 12 21.93 -4.46 -12.69
CA ALA A 12 22.94 -3.57 -13.26
C ALA A 12 23.93 -4.23 -14.26
N GLU A 13 23.95 -5.56 -14.41
CA GLU A 13 25.11 -6.25 -15.00
C GLU A 13 24.82 -7.05 -16.29
N ALA A 14 23.82 -6.63 -17.08
CA ALA A 14 23.47 -7.26 -18.36
C ALA A 14 23.28 -6.29 -19.54
N THR A 15 24.03 -5.19 -19.60
CA THR A 15 24.04 -4.30 -20.79
C THR A 15 25.35 -4.42 -21.58
N HIS A 16 25.53 -5.57 -22.23
CA HIS A 16 26.36 -5.64 -23.42
C HIS A 16 25.69 -4.78 -24.51
N ARG A 17 26.37 -3.72 -24.96
CA ARG A 17 25.91 -2.79 -26.00
C ARG A 17 25.46 -3.54 -27.27
N PRO A 18 24.26 -3.25 -27.82
CA PRO A 18 24.03 -3.30 -29.25
C PRO A 18 24.15 -1.89 -29.86
N SER A 19 24.72 -1.86 -31.05
CA SER A 19 24.92 -0.68 -31.90
C SER A 19 23.60 0.00 -32.28
N ALA A 20 23.68 1.32 -32.41
CA ALA A 20 22.64 2.26 -32.77
C ALA A 20 21.74 1.83 -33.96
N SER A 21 20.43 1.86 -33.77
CA SER A 21 19.39 2.26 -34.76
C SER A 21 17.95 1.97 -34.29
N SER A 22 17.56 2.42 -33.09
CA SER A 22 16.15 2.66 -32.70
C SER A 22 16.15 3.17 -31.25
N GLY A 23 16.07 4.48 -31.08
CA GLY A 23 16.21 5.12 -29.77
C GLY A 23 14.97 4.96 -28.90
N ILE A 24 14.90 3.86 -28.12
CA ILE A 24 14.10 3.80 -26.90
C ILE A 24 14.96 4.45 -25.81
N TRP A 25 14.59 5.65 -25.38
CA TRP A 25 15.22 6.29 -24.23
C TRP A 25 14.51 5.81 -22.96
N ALA A 26 15.19 4.97 -22.18
CA ALA A 26 14.82 4.69 -20.80
C ALA A 26 15.06 5.97 -19.99
N CYS A 27 14.00 6.55 -19.43
CA CYS A 27 14.12 7.72 -18.56
C CYS A 27 14.58 7.25 -17.18
N SER A 28 15.81 7.60 -16.80
CA SER A 28 16.36 7.42 -15.46
C SER A 28 15.54 8.25 -14.46
N MET A 29 14.97 7.60 -13.44
CA MET A 29 14.39 8.28 -12.29
C MET A 29 15.51 8.87 -11.42
N PHE A 30 15.77 10.17 -11.57
CA PHE A 30 16.29 10.99 -10.49
C PHE A 30 15.19 11.96 -10.04
N GLY A 31 14.97 11.99 -8.73
CA GLY A 31 13.73 12.45 -8.13
C GLY A 31 13.45 13.94 -8.25
N THR A 32 12.16 14.26 -8.23
CA THR A 32 11.61 15.40 -7.51
C THR A 32 10.14 15.08 -7.21
N LEU A 33 9.76 15.12 -5.94
CA LEU A 33 8.35 15.08 -5.53
C LEU A 33 7.62 16.27 -6.15
N ALA A 34 6.58 16.00 -6.93
CA ALA A 34 5.56 16.99 -7.28
C ALA A 34 4.18 16.34 -7.12
N LEU A 35 3.56 16.64 -5.97
CA LEU A 35 2.14 16.44 -5.70
C LEU A 35 1.33 17.38 -6.62
N VAL A 36 0.57 16.84 -7.56
CA VAL A 36 -0.46 17.54 -8.37
C VAL A 36 -1.59 16.51 -8.64
N PRO A 37 -2.87 16.92 -8.58
CA PRO A 37 -3.87 16.22 -7.79
C PRO A 37 -4.63 15.12 -8.54
N TYR A 38 -5.25 14.28 -7.73
CA TYR A 38 -6.43 13.45 -8.03
C TYR A 38 -7.30 14.08 -9.13
N TRP A 39 -7.73 13.30 -10.13
CA TRP A 39 -9.11 13.27 -10.67
C TRP A 39 -9.31 12.26 -11.81
N SER A 40 -10.43 11.54 -11.68
CA SER A 40 -11.21 10.74 -12.64
C SER A 40 -10.53 9.60 -13.40
N CYS A 41 -10.47 8.44 -12.76
CA CYS A 41 -10.39 7.14 -13.41
C CYS A 41 -11.80 6.78 -13.93
N ALA A 42 -12.02 6.80 -15.24
CA ALA A 42 -13.16 6.11 -15.82
C ALA A 42 -12.88 4.60 -15.78
N SER A 43 -13.25 3.95 -14.69
CA SER A 43 -13.22 2.49 -14.57
C SER A 43 -14.31 1.89 -15.46
N LEU A 44 -13.92 1.43 -16.64
CA LEU A 44 -14.76 0.56 -17.45
C LEU A 44 -14.56 -0.88 -16.97
N GLY A 45 -15.55 -1.40 -16.24
CA GLY A 45 -15.86 -2.83 -16.15
C GLY A 45 -14.96 -3.71 -15.29
N ASP A 46 -15.60 -4.52 -14.45
CA ASP A 46 -15.02 -5.52 -13.56
C ASP A 46 -14.11 -6.51 -14.30
N THR A 47 -12.82 -6.18 -14.32
CA THR A 47 -11.70 -7.12 -14.39
C THR A 47 -10.60 -6.50 -13.55
N ASP A 48 -9.96 -7.30 -12.69
CA ASP A 48 -8.88 -6.86 -11.80
C ASP A 48 -7.98 -5.86 -12.53
N SER A 49 -7.98 -4.63 -12.00
CA SER A 49 -7.40 -3.43 -12.61
C SER A 49 -5.88 -3.48 -12.60
N ILE A 50 -5.32 -4.39 -13.40
CA ILE A 50 -3.89 -4.70 -13.48
C ILE A 50 -3.20 -3.82 -14.53
N LYS A 51 -3.96 -3.25 -15.46
CA LYS A 51 -3.41 -2.51 -16.59
C LYS A 51 -4.11 -1.17 -16.75
N GLY A 52 -3.47 -0.10 -16.28
CA GLY A 52 -3.81 1.26 -16.68
C GLY A 52 -3.14 1.57 -18.01
N TYR A 53 -3.92 1.62 -19.10
CA TYR A 53 -3.45 2.11 -20.38
C TYR A 53 -3.85 3.57 -20.53
N GLN A 54 -2.88 4.47 -20.73
CA GLN A 54 -3.17 5.87 -21.00
C GLN A 54 -2.47 6.28 -22.30
N ILE A 55 -3.26 6.69 -23.30
CA ILE A 55 -2.72 7.39 -24.46
C ILE A 55 -2.32 8.79 -23.98
N MET A 56 -1.06 9.18 -24.18
CA MET A 56 -0.63 10.53 -23.82
C MET A 56 -1.27 11.54 -24.76
N SER A 57 -2.02 12.50 -24.21
CA SER A 57 -2.54 13.61 -25.00
C SER A 57 -1.40 14.49 -25.49
N GLN A 58 -1.48 14.96 -26.75
CA GLN A 58 -0.41 15.74 -27.39
C GLN A 58 -0.03 17.01 -26.61
N GLU A 59 -0.98 17.62 -25.89
CA GLU A 59 -0.73 18.80 -25.05
C GLU A 59 0.27 18.55 -23.88
N LYS A 60 0.43 17.30 -23.42
CA LYS A 60 1.34 16.93 -22.32
C LYS A 60 2.78 16.66 -22.79
N VAL A 61 3.04 16.62 -24.11
CA VAL A 61 4.38 16.42 -24.69
C VAL A 61 5.11 17.76 -24.82
N LYS A 62 5.25 18.49 -23.70
CA LYS A 62 6.01 19.76 -23.64
C LYS A 62 7.52 19.55 -23.39
N ALA A 63 8.05 18.37 -23.72
CA ALA A 63 9.46 18.01 -23.58
C ALA A 63 10.26 18.15 -24.89
N GLY A 64 9.84 19.02 -25.82
CA GLY A 64 10.52 19.25 -27.10
C GLY A 64 10.23 18.21 -28.20
N ALA A 65 9.25 17.33 -28.02
CA ALA A 65 8.87 16.30 -28.98
C ALA A 65 7.49 16.59 -29.62
N GLN A 66 7.34 17.78 -30.20
CA GLN A 66 6.06 18.27 -30.75
C GLN A 66 5.54 17.45 -31.95
N ASP A 67 6.42 16.80 -32.72
CA ASP A 67 6.07 15.99 -33.89
C ASP A 67 6.06 14.48 -33.62
N ARG A 68 5.95 14.05 -32.35
CA ARG A 68 5.97 12.62 -32.00
C ARG A 68 4.73 12.22 -31.20
N VAL A 69 4.13 11.10 -31.60
CA VAL A 69 3.12 10.39 -30.83
C VAL A 69 3.83 9.40 -29.90
N GLY A 70 3.53 9.46 -28.61
CA GLY A 70 4.10 8.56 -27.59
C GLY A 70 3.01 7.83 -26.81
N TRP A 71 3.30 6.57 -26.46
CA TRP A 71 2.48 5.79 -25.53
C TRP A 71 3.19 5.68 -24.19
N ALA A 72 2.44 5.77 -23.11
CA ALA A 72 2.93 5.48 -21.77
C ALA A 72 2.01 4.44 -21.13
N PHE A 73 2.60 3.46 -20.46
CA PHE A 73 1.86 2.50 -19.66
C PHE A 73 2.50 2.43 -18.28
N GLY A 74 1.66 2.40 -17.25
CA GLY A 74 2.05 2.14 -15.88
C GLY A 74 1.59 0.74 -15.49
N LEU A 75 2.52 -0.10 -15.04
CA LEU A 75 2.19 -1.41 -14.50
C LEU A 75 2.45 -1.38 -13.00
N GLY A 76 1.44 -1.71 -12.20
CA GLY A 76 1.62 -1.97 -10.78
C GLY A 76 2.28 -3.34 -10.62
N LEU A 77 3.59 -3.35 -10.35
CA LEU A 77 4.37 -4.59 -10.26
C LEU A 77 3.88 -5.46 -9.09
N GLU A 78 3.49 -4.87 -7.97
CA GLU A 78 3.00 -5.55 -6.79
C GLU A 78 1.71 -6.32 -7.12
N ARG A 79 0.77 -5.68 -7.84
CA ARG A 79 -0.50 -6.33 -8.23
C ARG A 79 -0.27 -7.45 -9.24
N LEU A 80 0.64 -7.26 -10.19
CA LEU A 80 1.04 -8.33 -11.12
C LEU A 80 1.68 -9.50 -10.39
N ALA A 81 2.60 -9.24 -9.48
CA ALA A 81 3.30 -10.26 -8.70
C ALA A 81 2.33 -11.03 -7.78
N MET A 82 1.37 -10.36 -7.14
CA MET A 82 0.36 -11.01 -6.33
C MET A 82 -0.45 -12.03 -7.12
N ILE A 83 -0.84 -11.70 -8.35
CA ILE A 83 -1.65 -12.59 -9.20
C ILE A 83 -0.80 -13.70 -9.82
N LEU A 84 0.42 -13.38 -10.27
CA LEU A 84 1.30 -14.34 -10.93
C LEU A 84 1.82 -15.41 -9.96
N TYR A 85 2.18 -14.98 -8.75
CA TYR A 85 2.80 -15.84 -7.74
C TYR A 85 1.84 -16.30 -6.65
N ASP A 86 0.58 -15.85 -6.66
CA ASP A 86 -0.46 -16.16 -5.66
C ASP A 86 -0.08 -15.66 -4.25
N ILE A 87 0.48 -14.45 -4.19
CA ILE A 87 0.89 -13.80 -2.93
C ILE A 87 -0.34 -13.13 -2.30
N PRO A 88 -0.73 -13.50 -1.06
CA PRO A 88 -2.00 -13.08 -0.48
C PRO A 88 -2.00 -11.66 0.10
N ASP A 89 -0.82 -11.07 0.36
CA ASP A 89 -0.69 -9.78 1.04
C ASP A 89 0.51 -9.00 0.50
N ILE A 90 0.30 -7.72 0.18
CA ILE A 90 1.33 -6.80 -0.30
C ILE A 90 2.44 -6.54 0.73
N ARG A 91 2.15 -6.68 2.03
CA ARG A 91 3.13 -6.49 3.11
C ARG A 91 4.30 -7.48 3.00
N LEU A 92 4.11 -8.64 2.38
CA LEU A 92 5.18 -9.62 2.16
C LEU A 92 6.33 -9.07 1.32
N PHE A 93 6.08 -8.11 0.42
CA PHE A 93 7.15 -7.50 -0.38
C PHE A 93 8.11 -6.64 0.45
N TRP A 94 7.69 -6.23 1.65
CA TRP A 94 8.47 -5.38 2.56
C TRP A 94 9.03 -6.15 3.76
N SER A 95 8.76 -7.45 3.86
CA SER A 95 9.30 -8.32 4.93
C SER A 95 10.68 -8.84 4.55
N GLU A 96 11.55 -8.95 5.55
CA GLU A 96 12.89 -9.53 5.44
C GLU A 96 12.91 -11.04 5.76
N ASP A 97 11.73 -11.68 5.84
CA ASP A 97 11.62 -13.10 6.16
C ASP A 97 12.28 -13.98 5.07
N GLU A 98 13.36 -14.66 5.44
CA GLU A 98 14.07 -15.59 4.57
C GLU A 98 13.17 -16.69 4.00
N ARG A 99 12.10 -17.08 4.71
CA ARG A 99 11.14 -18.10 4.24
C ARG A 99 10.35 -17.62 3.02
N PHE A 100 10.15 -16.32 2.87
CA PHE A 100 9.57 -15.71 1.68
C PHE A 100 10.64 -15.53 0.61
N LEU A 101 11.76 -14.88 0.94
CA LEU A 101 12.81 -14.52 -0.01
C LEU A 101 13.43 -15.73 -0.73
N LYS A 102 13.65 -16.83 -0.01
CA LYS A 102 14.23 -18.07 -0.58
C LYS A 102 13.36 -18.71 -1.66
N GLN A 103 12.04 -18.47 -1.67
CA GLN A 103 11.15 -19.04 -2.69
C GLN A 103 11.32 -18.40 -4.07
N PHE A 104 11.87 -17.18 -4.12
CA PHE A 104 12.08 -16.42 -5.36
C PHE A 104 13.55 -16.45 -5.83
N LEU A 105 14.45 -17.09 -5.07
CA LEU A 105 15.82 -17.35 -5.50
C LEU A 105 15.84 -18.51 -6.50
N VAL A 106 15.64 -18.19 -7.78
CA VAL A 106 15.64 -19.13 -8.90
C VAL A 106 16.82 -18.88 -9.83
N SER A 107 17.32 -19.94 -10.47
CA SER A 107 18.43 -19.83 -11.44
C SER A 107 17.97 -19.29 -12.81
N ASP A 108 16.69 -19.46 -13.16
CA ASP A 108 16.07 -18.97 -14.40
C ASP A 108 14.88 -18.07 -14.08
N ILE A 109 14.84 -16.89 -14.70
CA ILE A 109 13.78 -15.87 -14.54
C ILE A 109 12.43 -16.39 -15.08
N ASN A 110 12.45 -17.29 -16.07
CA ASN A 110 11.23 -17.85 -16.68
C ASN A 110 10.65 -19.03 -15.88
N GLN A 111 11.32 -19.45 -14.80
CA GLN A 111 10.83 -20.52 -13.97
C GLN A 111 9.51 -20.11 -13.30
N LYS A 112 8.48 -20.92 -13.48
CA LYS A 112 7.18 -20.71 -12.85
C LYS A 112 7.26 -21.02 -11.35
N VAL A 113 7.47 -19.99 -10.55
CA VAL A 113 7.37 -20.04 -9.09
C VAL A 113 5.91 -19.95 -8.68
N LYS A 114 5.50 -20.73 -7.69
CA LYS A 114 4.24 -20.53 -6.97
C LYS A 114 4.58 -20.33 -5.50
N PHE A 115 4.08 -19.24 -4.92
CA PHE A 115 4.29 -18.96 -3.51
C PHE A 115 3.63 -20.05 -2.66
N GLN A 116 4.39 -20.62 -1.73
CA GLN A 116 3.85 -21.48 -0.69
C GLN A 116 3.49 -20.62 0.50
N HIS A 117 2.21 -20.67 0.88
CA HIS A 117 1.73 -19.89 2.02
C HIS A 117 2.50 -20.21 3.29
N LEU A 118 2.98 -19.16 3.93
CA LEU A 118 3.56 -19.25 5.27
C LEU A 118 2.45 -19.51 6.30
N SER A 119 2.81 -20.26 7.35
CA SER A 119 1.93 -20.45 8.50
C SER A 119 1.53 -19.08 9.07
N LYS A 120 0.22 -18.83 9.16
CA LYS A 120 -0.32 -17.55 9.63
C LYS A 120 -0.33 -17.52 11.16
N TYR A 121 0.22 -16.46 11.74
CA TYR A 121 0.09 -16.18 13.16
C TYR A 121 -1.36 -15.77 13.51
N PRO A 122 -1.83 -16.08 14.73
CA PRO A 122 -3.18 -15.70 15.14
C PRO A 122 -3.33 -14.17 15.16
N ALA A 123 -4.49 -13.68 14.72
CA ALA A 123 -4.81 -12.26 14.79
C ALA A 123 -5.44 -11.91 16.14
N VAL A 124 -5.19 -10.69 16.60
CA VAL A 124 -5.88 -10.06 17.71
C VAL A 124 -6.80 -8.98 17.15
N ILE A 125 -8.06 -8.95 17.58
CA ILE A 125 -9.07 -8.04 17.05
C ILE A 125 -9.56 -7.17 18.19
N ASN A 126 -9.49 -5.85 18.02
CA ASN A 126 -10.05 -4.88 18.95
C ASN A 126 -10.91 -3.87 18.20
N ASP A 127 -12.04 -3.53 18.79
CA ASP A 127 -12.95 -2.53 18.26
C ASP A 127 -12.72 -1.20 18.99
N ILE A 128 -12.79 -0.10 18.26
CA ILE A 128 -12.69 1.26 18.79
C ILE A 128 -13.89 2.06 18.30
N SER A 129 -14.60 2.71 19.21
CA SER A 129 -15.69 3.60 18.86
C SER A 129 -15.49 4.99 19.45
N PHE A 130 -15.94 5.99 18.72
CA PHE A 130 -15.84 7.39 19.14
C PHE A 130 -16.90 8.24 18.44
N TRP A 131 -17.24 9.35 19.08
CA TRP A 131 -18.08 10.38 18.48
C TRP A 131 -17.24 11.30 17.62
N LEU A 132 -17.79 11.60 16.45
CA LEU A 132 -17.18 12.48 15.47
C LEU A 132 -17.25 13.95 15.94
N PRO A 133 -16.26 14.77 15.56
CA PRO A 133 -16.37 16.21 15.69
C PRO A 133 -17.47 16.75 14.76
N SER A 134 -18.00 17.92 15.09
CA SER A 134 -19.16 18.51 14.39
C SER A 134 -18.90 18.81 12.91
N GLU A 135 -17.65 19.05 12.51
CA GLU A 135 -17.21 19.35 11.14
C GLU A 135 -15.79 18.76 10.94
N ASN A 136 -15.40 18.46 9.69
CA ASN A 136 -14.03 18.10 9.25
C ASN A 136 -13.47 16.70 9.56
N TYR A 137 -14.28 15.65 9.66
CA TYR A 137 -13.75 14.28 9.76
C TYR A 137 -13.77 13.55 8.41
N SER A 138 -12.63 13.02 7.99
CA SER A 138 -12.52 12.04 6.90
C SER A 138 -12.11 10.67 7.45
N GLU A 139 -12.68 9.59 6.90
CA GLU A 139 -12.30 8.23 7.29
C GLU A 139 -10.82 7.94 7.02
N ASN A 140 -10.25 8.57 5.99
CA ASN A 140 -8.85 8.42 5.63
C ASN A 140 -7.92 8.95 6.71
N ASP A 141 -8.30 10.02 7.43
CA ASP A 141 -7.47 10.60 8.49
C ASP A 141 -7.29 9.58 9.63
N PHE A 142 -8.32 8.80 9.93
CA PHE A 142 -8.25 7.73 10.90
C PHE A 142 -7.44 6.53 10.38
N TYR A 143 -7.57 6.16 9.10
CA TYR A 143 -6.73 5.11 8.51
C TYR A 143 -5.24 5.49 8.56
N ASP A 144 -4.91 6.74 8.23
CA ASP A 144 -3.54 7.25 8.28
C ASP A 144 -3.00 7.32 9.72
N LEU A 145 -3.83 7.71 10.68
CA LEU A 145 -3.48 7.68 12.10
C LEU A 145 -3.14 6.27 12.58
N VAL A 146 -4.01 5.30 12.28
CA VAL A 146 -3.81 3.90 12.66
C VAL A 146 -2.56 3.33 12.01
N ARG A 147 -2.28 3.69 10.75
CA ARG A 147 -1.04 3.31 10.05
C ARG A 147 0.20 3.95 10.65
N THR A 148 0.10 5.21 11.08
CA THR A 148 1.22 5.93 11.71
C THR A 148 1.63 5.31 13.04
N ILE A 149 0.66 4.88 13.86
CA ILE A 149 0.92 4.33 15.20
C ILE A 149 1.17 2.82 15.16
N GLY A 150 0.34 2.10 14.40
CA GLY A 150 0.37 0.65 14.32
C GLY A 150 1.33 0.08 13.29
N GLY A 151 1.74 0.87 12.28
CA GLY A 151 2.65 0.45 11.23
C GLY A 151 2.21 -0.86 10.57
N ASP A 152 3.15 -1.81 10.51
CA ASP A 152 2.94 -3.12 9.88
C ASP A 152 2.18 -4.13 10.74
N LEU A 153 1.94 -3.81 12.03
CA LEU A 153 1.18 -4.66 12.94
C LEU A 153 -0.31 -4.67 12.60
N VAL A 154 -0.80 -3.62 11.94
CA VAL A 154 -2.19 -3.50 11.52
C VAL A 154 -2.35 -4.15 10.15
N GLU A 155 -3.11 -5.24 10.11
CA GLU A 155 -3.46 -5.93 8.87
C GLU A 155 -4.55 -5.17 8.13
N LYS A 156 -5.62 -4.81 8.84
CA LYS A 156 -6.78 -4.10 8.28
C LYS A 156 -7.57 -3.34 9.33
N VAL A 157 -8.27 -2.32 8.84
CA VAL A 157 -9.21 -1.50 9.61
C VAL A 157 -10.53 -1.48 8.85
N ASP A 158 -11.57 -2.03 9.46
CA ASP A 158 -12.91 -2.11 8.87
C ASP A 158 -13.88 -1.21 9.66
N LEU A 159 -14.66 -0.38 8.97
CA LEU A 159 -15.74 0.39 9.59
C LEU A 159 -16.97 -0.52 9.76
N ILE A 160 -17.26 -0.91 11.00
CA ILE A 160 -18.29 -1.90 11.30
C ILE A 160 -19.67 -1.28 11.55
N ASP A 161 -19.70 -0.07 12.12
CA ASP A 161 -20.97 0.58 12.46
C ASP A 161 -20.88 2.10 12.34
N LYS A 162 -22.00 2.69 11.92
CA LYS A 162 -22.24 4.14 11.87
C LYS A 162 -23.58 4.41 12.52
N PHE A 163 -23.55 5.11 13.64
CA PHE A 163 -24.73 5.40 14.43
C PHE A 163 -24.91 6.90 14.63
N GLU A 164 -26.10 7.43 14.36
CA GLU A 164 -26.44 8.82 14.68
C GLU A 164 -27.37 8.87 15.89
N HIS A 165 -27.02 9.67 16.89
CA HIS A 165 -27.81 9.79 18.11
C HIS A 165 -28.98 10.77 17.94
N PRO A 166 -30.23 10.36 18.17
CA PRO A 166 -31.42 11.11 17.79
C PRO A 166 -31.65 12.42 18.57
N LYS A 167 -31.03 12.59 19.75
CA LYS A 167 -31.21 13.80 20.58
C LYS A 167 -30.09 14.82 20.42
N THR A 168 -28.89 14.34 20.09
CA THR A 168 -27.68 15.17 20.05
C THR A 168 -27.19 15.39 18.61
N HIS A 169 -27.78 14.69 17.63
CA HIS A 169 -27.36 14.69 16.22
C HIS A 169 -25.86 14.44 16.04
N ARG A 170 -25.26 13.69 16.97
CA ARG A 170 -23.86 13.28 16.89
C ARG A 170 -23.76 11.95 16.19
N THR A 171 -22.81 11.84 15.28
CA THR A 171 -22.49 10.59 14.61
C THR A 171 -21.36 9.88 15.37
N SER A 172 -21.52 8.58 15.57
CA SER A 172 -20.57 7.65 16.18
C SER A 172 -20.09 6.71 15.09
N HIS A 173 -18.79 6.54 14.96
CA HIS A 173 -18.19 5.48 14.15
C HIS A 173 -17.61 4.41 15.05
N CYS A 174 -17.73 3.15 14.62
CA CYS A 174 -17.08 2.02 15.26
C CYS A 174 -16.21 1.30 14.23
N TYR A 175 -14.91 1.21 14.51
CA TYR A 175 -13.93 0.57 13.67
C TYR A 175 -13.42 -0.70 14.33
N ARG A 176 -13.24 -1.75 13.52
CA ARG A 176 -12.60 -3.00 13.91
C ARG A 176 -11.19 -3.04 13.37
N ILE A 177 -10.21 -3.05 14.28
CA ILE A 177 -8.79 -3.13 13.92
C ILE A 177 -8.32 -4.57 14.11
N THR A 178 -7.79 -5.15 13.04
CA THR A 178 -7.19 -6.50 13.07
C THR A 178 -5.67 -6.36 13.14
N TYR A 179 -5.09 -6.77 14.27
CA TYR A 179 -3.66 -6.80 14.50
C TYR A 179 -3.10 -8.18 14.19
N ARG A 180 -2.14 -8.25 13.26
CA ARG A 180 -1.40 -9.47 12.94
C ARG A 180 -0.03 -9.11 12.39
N HIS A 181 1.01 -9.65 13.03
CA HIS A 181 2.38 -9.57 12.55
C HIS A 181 2.71 -10.72 11.60
N MET A 182 3.59 -10.48 10.64
CA MET A 182 3.97 -11.46 9.62
C MET A 182 4.98 -12.49 10.12
N GLU A 183 5.79 -12.12 11.12
CA GLU A 183 6.94 -12.92 11.56
C GLU A 183 6.81 -13.44 13.01
N GLN A 184 5.83 -12.95 13.78
CA GLN A 184 5.70 -13.28 15.20
C GLN A 184 4.25 -13.32 15.69
N THR A 185 4.03 -14.02 16.80
CA THR A 185 2.74 -14.00 17.50
C THR A 185 2.66 -12.76 18.38
N LEU A 186 1.58 -11.99 18.26
CA LEU A 186 1.35 -10.81 19.07
C LEU A 186 0.77 -11.20 20.44
N SER A 187 1.32 -10.63 21.51
CA SER A 187 0.74 -10.77 22.84
C SER A 187 -0.43 -9.78 23.02
N GLN A 188 -1.42 -10.18 23.81
CA GLN A 188 -2.56 -9.32 24.16
C GLN A 188 -2.12 -8.03 24.86
N SER A 189 -1.06 -8.10 25.66
CA SER A 189 -0.48 -6.92 26.33
C SER A 189 0.08 -5.92 25.33
N GLU A 190 0.90 -6.36 24.36
CA GLU A 190 1.50 -5.46 23.37
C GLU A 190 0.42 -4.76 22.54
N VAL A 191 -0.55 -5.52 22.05
CA VAL A 191 -1.66 -4.98 21.26
C VAL A 191 -2.47 -3.96 22.07
N ARG A 192 -2.68 -4.21 23.37
CA ARG A 192 -3.38 -3.26 24.24
C ARG A 192 -2.67 -1.92 24.36
N HIS A 193 -1.35 -1.90 24.53
CA HIS A 193 -0.59 -0.64 24.61
C HIS A 193 -0.70 0.16 23.32
N ILE A 194 -0.59 -0.51 22.17
CA ILE A 194 -0.72 0.13 20.85
C ILE A 194 -2.14 0.64 20.64
N HIS A 195 -3.14 -0.17 20.98
CA HIS A 195 -4.54 0.21 20.84
C HIS A 195 -4.89 1.42 21.71
N GLN A 196 -4.36 1.48 22.94
CA GLN A 196 -4.50 2.64 23.81
C GLN A 196 -3.81 3.88 23.22
N ALA A 197 -2.61 3.74 22.65
CA ALA A 197 -1.94 4.84 21.97
C ALA A 197 -2.76 5.38 20.78
N VAL A 198 -3.42 4.49 20.03
CA VAL A 198 -4.36 4.87 18.95
C VAL A 198 -5.56 5.65 19.50
N GLN A 199 -6.15 5.19 20.62
CA GLN A 199 -7.27 5.89 21.26
C GLN A 199 -6.87 7.30 21.71
N GLU A 200 -5.74 7.44 22.39
CA GLU A 200 -5.22 8.73 22.87
C GLU A 200 -4.90 9.68 21.71
N ALA A 201 -4.23 9.18 20.67
CA ALA A 201 -3.89 9.99 19.50
C ALA A 201 -5.12 10.38 18.68
N ALA A 202 -6.16 9.54 18.62
CA ALA A 202 -7.41 9.88 17.95
C ALA A 202 -8.06 11.08 18.64
N VAL A 203 -8.14 11.08 19.98
CA VAL A 203 -8.69 12.21 20.74
C VAL A 203 -7.84 13.48 20.54
N GLN A 204 -6.51 13.37 20.55
CA GLN A 204 -5.62 14.52 20.43
C GLN A 204 -5.55 15.13 19.02
N LEU A 205 -5.46 14.29 17.98
CA LEU A 205 -5.21 14.74 16.61
C LEU A 205 -6.49 14.91 15.79
N LEU A 206 -7.48 14.03 15.97
CA LEU A 206 -8.74 14.09 15.23
C LEU A 206 -9.85 14.81 16.02
N GLY A 207 -9.59 15.17 17.28
CA GLY A 207 -10.57 15.86 18.13
C GLY A 207 -11.83 15.04 18.40
N VAL A 208 -11.74 13.70 18.29
CA VAL A 208 -12.88 12.81 18.55
C VAL A 208 -13.12 12.65 20.04
N GLU A 209 -14.36 12.33 20.41
CA GLU A 209 -14.69 12.01 21.81
C GLU A 209 -14.79 10.49 21.99
N GLY A 210 -13.90 9.95 22.81
CA GLY A 210 -13.77 8.51 23.02
C GLY A 210 -15.04 7.84 23.57
N ARG A 211 -15.41 6.72 22.96
CA ARG A 211 -16.50 5.83 23.39
C ARG A 211 -15.94 4.40 23.43
N PHE A 212 -15.06 4.14 24.39
CA PHE A 212 -14.35 2.86 24.52
C PHE A 212 -14.97 2.02 25.63
#